data_AF-A0A348VC93-F1
#
_entry.id   AF-A0A348VC93-F1
#
_cell.length_a   1.000
_cell.length_b   1.000
_cell.length_c   1.000
_cell.angle_alpha   90.00
_cell.angle_beta   90.00
_cell.angle_gamma   90.00
#
_symmetry.space_group_name_H-M   'P 1'
#
loop_
_entity.id
_entity.type
_entity.pdbx_description
1 polymer ?
#
loop_
_entity_poly.entity_id
_entity_poly.type
_entity_poly.pdbx_seq_one_letter_code
_entity_poly.pdbx_strand_id
1 'polypeptide(L)'
;MVVGIFAASVSAAYYPYIIEDFHNSAYQDLNRRVQMAFNVIQAIMIPAAVGLIILGFPLAKLLFQRGNFSLRDAQVTGTLIRAYGVGLFTAGLSMLYPRLYYTTGDTSTPMKIASAGVIFNIVLNYILAFPLGLGALGLALSTSITICLNVILYHVFIRGKIPHLTLRPCLQPMIKSFIAATIMGIVTYSLYRFLPMRDMYTLLNVFISAAVYGLLMIVMRHPVAGELIRREI
;
A
#
# COMPACT_ATOMS: atom_id res chain seq x y z
N MET A 1 9.98 -4.08 -3.22
CA MET A 1 9.63 -5.46 -3.63
C MET A 1 8.11 -5.71 -3.56
N VAL A 2 7.44 -5.57 -2.40
CA VAL A 2 5.98 -5.81 -2.25
C VAL A 2 5.12 -5.02 -3.25
N VAL A 3 5.37 -3.71 -3.40
CA VAL A 3 4.65 -2.84 -4.34
C VAL A 3 4.78 -3.34 -5.79
N GLY A 4 6.02 -3.67 -6.21
CA GLY A 4 6.29 -4.20 -7.55
C GLY A 4 5.66 -5.57 -7.80
N ILE A 5 5.69 -6.48 -6.81
CA ILE A 5 5.15 -7.83 -6.99
C ILE A 5 3.62 -7.81 -7.01
N PHE A 6 2.97 -7.12 -6.06
CA PHE A 6 1.51 -7.20 -5.93
C PHE A 6 0.80 -6.09 -6.70
N ALA A 7 1.15 -4.82 -6.47
CA ALA A 7 0.43 -3.73 -7.14
C ALA A 7 0.73 -3.66 -8.63
N ALA A 8 1.98 -3.84 -9.07
CA ALA A 8 2.29 -3.82 -10.50
C ALA A 8 1.62 -4.98 -11.25
N SER A 9 1.60 -6.18 -10.65
CA SER A 9 0.99 -7.37 -11.24
C SER A 9 -0.53 -7.26 -11.31
N VAL A 10 -1.20 -6.84 -10.22
CA VAL A 10 -2.66 -6.60 -10.24
C VAL A 10 -2.98 -5.52 -11.26
N SER A 11 -2.24 -4.42 -11.27
CA SER A 11 -2.43 -3.36 -12.26
C SER A 11 -2.20 -3.88 -13.68
N ALA A 12 -1.31 -4.86 -13.91
CA ALA A 12 -1.00 -5.40 -15.24
C ALA A 12 -2.05 -6.38 -15.72
N ALA A 13 -2.57 -7.20 -14.80
CA ALA A 13 -3.64 -8.13 -15.08
C ALA A 13 -4.97 -7.42 -15.40
N TYR A 14 -5.28 -6.32 -14.70
CA TYR A 14 -6.55 -5.60 -14.91
C TYR A 14 -6.50 -4.58 -16.07
N TYR A 15 -5.31 -4.09 -16.44
CA TYR A 15 -5.18 -3.01 -17.42
C TYR A 15 -5.79 -3.32 -18.82
N PRO A 16 -5.55 -4.48 -19.45
CA PRO A 16 -6.12 -4.80 -20.76
C PRO A 16 -7.66 -4.71 -20.76
N TYR A 17 -8.29 -5.25 -19.73
CA TYR A 17 -9.74 -5.20 -19.58
C TYR A 17 -10.28 -3.79 -19.34
N ILE A 18 -9.54 -2.94 -18.61
CA ILE A 18 -9.92 -1.54 -18.38
C ILE A 18 -9.89 -0.76 -19.70
N ILE A 19 -8.89 -1.00 -20.57
CA ILE A 19 -8.82 -0.37 -21.89
C ILE A 19 -9.94 -0.86 -22.79
N GLU A 20 -10.20 -2.16 -22.82
CA GLU A 20 -11.26 -2.77 -23.63
C GLU A 20 -12.63 -2.20 -23.26
N ASP A 21 -12.97 -2.19 -21.96
CA ASP A 21 -14.24 -1.62 -21.49
C ASP A 21 -14.34 -0.11 -21.78
N PHE A 22 -13.22 0.62 -21.77
CA PHE A 22 -13.19 2.05 -22.11
C PHE A 22 -13.50 2.27 -23.59
N HIS A 23 -12.86 1.51 -24.49
CA HIS A 23 -13.09 1.62 -25.94
C HIS A 23 -14.51 1.21 -26.32
N ASN A 24 -15.05 0.18 -25.68
CA ASN A 24 -16.42 -0.28 -25.90
C ASN A 24 -17.48 0.64 -25.25
N SER A 25 -17.07 1.75 -24.61
CA SER A 25 -17.96 2.63 -23.84
C SER A 25 -18.78 1.90 -22.77
N ALA A 26 -18.29 0.75 -22.29
CA ALA A 26 -18.92 -0.07 -21.26
C ALA A 26 -18.58 0.47 -19.86
N TYR A 27 -18.97 1.71 -19.58
CA TYR A 27 -18.55 2.46 -18.38
C TYR A 27 -18.96 1.80 -17.05
N GLN A 28 -20.00 0.97 -17.03
CA GLN A 28 -20.39 0.20 -15.84
C GLN A 28 -19.38 -0.89 -15.50
N ASP A 29 -18.96 -1.67 -16.50
CA ASP A 29 -17.94 -2.71 -16.33
C ASP A 29 -16.56 -2.11 -16.07
N LEU A 30 -16.21 -1.03 -16.76
CA LEU A 30 -14.99 -0.28 -16.49
C LEU A 30 -14.92 0.14 -15.01
N ASN A 31 -16.00 0.75 -14.51
CA ASN A 31 -16.09 1.14 -13.11
C ASN A 31 -15.87 -0.04 -12.18
N ARG A 32 -16.54 -1.16 -12.44
CA ARG A 32 -16.42 -2.38 -11.64
C ARG A 32 -14.98 -2.90 -11.63
N ARG A 33 -14.30 -2.92 -12.77
CA ARG A 33 -12.90 -3.38 -12.86
C ARG A 33 -11.93 -2.46 -12.17
N VAL A 34 -12.08 -1.14 -12.33
CA VAL A 34 -11.25 -0.15 -11.63
C VAL A 34 -11.45 -0.24 -10.12
N GLN A 35 -12.70 -0.34 -9.66
CA GLN A 35 -13.01 -0.54 -8.25
C GLN A 35 -12.41 -1.85 -7.72
N MET A 36 -12.50 -2.93 -8.48
CA MET A 36 -11.94 -4.21 -8.08
C MET A 36 -10.42 -4.18 -7.99
N ALA A 37 -9.73 -3.62 -9.00
CA ALA A 37 -8.28 -3.45 -8.97
C ALA A 37 -7.85 -2.60 -7.76
N PHE A 38 -8.56 -1.51 -7.48
CA PHE A 38 -8.32 -0.67 -6.30
C PHE A 38 -8.49 -1.45 -5.00
N ASN A 39 -9.59 -2.20 -4.87
CA ASN A 39 -9.90 -2.98 -3.68
C ASN A 39 -8.90 -4.11 -3.45
N VAL A 40 -8.46 -4.81 -4.50
CA VAL A 40 -7.43 -5.87 -4.40
C VAL A 40 -6.10 -5.28 -3.95
N ILE A 41 -5.67 -4.16 -4.54
CA ILE A 41 -4.42 -3.50 -4.14
C ILE A 41 -4.48 -3.06 -2.67
N GLN A 42 -5.56 -2.40 -2.25
CA GLN A 42 -5.71 -1.94 -0.86
C GLN A 42 -5.80 -3.10 0.14
N ALA A 43 -6.52 -4.17 -0.21
CA ALA A 43 -6.64 -5.37 0.61
C ALA A 43 -5.30 -6.06 0.88
N ILE A 44 -4.31 -5.88 0.00
CA ILE A 44 -2.95 -6.43 0.19
C ILE A 44 -2.04 -5.40 0.88
N MET A 45 -2.10 -4.14 0.45
CA MET A 45 -1.12 -3.13 0.88
C MET A 45 -1.40 -2.58 2.28
N ILE A 46 -2.66 -2.44 2.69
CA ILE A 46 -3.03 -1.95 4.03
C ILE A 46 -2.51 -2.89 5.15
N PRO A 47 -2.81 -4.21 5.15
CA PRO A 47 -2.29 -5.10 6.20
C PRO A 47 -0.76 -5.20 6.16
N ALA A 48 -0.15 -5.17 4.97
CA ALA A 48 1.30 -5.15 4.83
C ALA A 48 1.91 -3.89 5.47
N ALA A 49 1.29 -2.72 5.27
CA ALA A 49 1.71 -1.46 5.88
C ALA A 49 1.66 -1.55 7.42
N VAL A 50 0.54 -2.04 7.97
CA VAL A 50 0.37 -2.21 9.42
C VAL A 50 1.38 -3.20 9.99
N GLY A 51 1.60 -4.33 9.30
CA GLY A 51 2.60 -5.32 9.68
C GLY A 51 4.01 -4.72 9.77
N LEU A 52 4.42 -3.92 8.78
CA LEU A 52 5.72 -3.23 8.80
C LEU A 52 5.83 -2.19 9.92
N ILE A 53 4.75 -1.47 10.22
CA ILE A 53 4.74 -0.47 11.30
C ILE A 53 4.92 -1.15 12.66
N ILE A 54 4.23 -2.26 12.90
CA ILE A 54 4.26 -2.95 14.19
C ILE A 54 5.56 -3.76 14.35
N LEU A 55 5.91 -4.53 13.32
CA LEU A 55 7.05 -5.45 13.33
C LEU A 55 8.34 -4.83 12.80
N GLY A 56 8.39 -3.52 12.54
CA GLY A 56 9.57 -2.88 11.95
C GLY A 56 10.88 -3.16 12.68
N PHE A 57 10.88 -3.03 14.02
CA PHE A 57 12.07 -3.37 14.83
C PHE A 57 12.37 -4.88 14.86
N PRO A 58 11.42 -5.78 15.16
CA PRO A 58 11.64 -7.23 15.08
C PRO A 58 12.18 -7.70 13.72
N LEU A 59 11.64 -7.16 12.62
CA LEU A 59 12.10 -7.46 11.27
C LEU A 59 13.52 -6.94 11.03
N ALA A 60 13.82 -5.71 11.44
CA ALA A 60 15.17 -5.18 11.32
C ALA A 60 16.19 -6.03 12.10
N LYS A 61 15.82 -6.42 13.32
CA LYS A 61 16.62 -7.28 14.17
C LYS A 61 16.86 -8.65 13.52
N LEU A 62 15.80 -9.33 13.11
CA LEU A 62 15.86 -10.68 12.55
C LEU A 62 16.62 -10.76 11.22
N LEU A 63 16.44 -9.75 10.36
CA LEU A 63 17.04 -9.72 9.02
C LEU A 63 18.48 -9.21 9.04
N PHE A 64 18.77 -8.18 9.86
CA PHE A 64 20.05 -7.46 9.77
C PHE A 64 20.96 -7.66 10.97
N GLN A 65 20.46 -8.04 12.16
CA GLN A 65 21.30 -8.22 13.35
C GLN A 65 22.14 -9.51 13.25
N ARG A 66 23.21 -9.45 12.45
CA ARG A 66 24.22 -10.50 12.29
C ARG A 66 25.60 -9.84 12.16
N GLY A 67 26.62 -10.52 12.69
CA GLY A 67 28.01 -10.02 12.62
C GLY A 67 28.17 -8.65 13.27
N ASN A 68 28.60 -7.65 12.50
CA ASN A 68 28.93 -6.30 12.99
C ASN A 68 27.70 -5.37 13.15
N PHE A 69 26.49 -5.86 12.88
CA PHE A 69 25.28 -5.03 12.97
C PHE A 69 24.75 -4.99 14.41
N SER A 70 24.86 -3.82 15.04
CA SER A 70 24.53 -3.67 16.45
C SER A 70 23.02 -3.62 16.71
N LEU A 71 22.62 -3.78 17.97
CA LEU A 71 21.22 -3.59 18.38
C LEU A 71 20.74 -2.16 18.11
N ARG A 72 21.65 -1.17 18.22
CA ARG A 72 21.34 0.24 17.95
C ARG A 72 21.03 0.47 16.48
N ASP A 73 21.77 -0.18 15.60
CA ASP A 73 21.51 -0.12 14.15
C ASP A 73 20.15 -0.74 13.82
N ALA A 74 19.79 -1.85 14.47
CA ALA A 74 18.47 -2.46 14.32
C ALA A 74 17.32 -1.54 14.79
N GLN A 75 17.52 -0.75 15.84
CA GLN A 75 16.54 0.25 16.29
C GLN A 75 16.35 1.37 15.26
N VAL A 76 17.44 1.88 14.70
CA VAL A 76 17.39 2.92 13.67
C VAL A 76 16.70 2.38 12.42
N THR A 77 17.14 1.24 11.89
CA THR A 77 16.54 0.59 10.72
C THR A 77 15.08 0.22 10.96
N GLY A 78 14.72 -0.26 12.15
CA GLY A 78 13.34 -0.54 12.50
C GLY A 78 12.45 0.71 12.42
N THR A 79 12.97 1.87 12.80
CA THR A 79 12.25 3.14 12.67
C THR A 79 12.09 3.57 11.21
N LEU A 80 13.08 3.31 10.36
CA LEU A 80 12.98 3.54 8.91
C LEU A 80 11.90 2.65 8.27
N ILE A 81 11.86 1.36 8.63
CA ILE A 81 10.84 0.43 8.15
C ILE A 81 9.44 0.93 8.51
N ARG A 82 9.26 1.44 9.74
CA ARG A 82 8.00 2.03 10.18
C ARG A 82 7.60 3.25 9.35
N ALA A 83 8.55 4.16 9.11
CA ALA A 83 8.32 5.35 8.30
C ALA A 83 7.86 4.98 6.87
N TYR A 84 8.51 4.01 6.22
CA TYR A 84 8.10 3.51 4.91
C TYR A 84 6.75 2.78 4.92
N GLY A 85 6.41 2.11 6.03
CA GLY A 85 5.12 1.45 6.20
C GLY A 85 3.94 2.40 6.00
N VAL A 86 4.06 3.66 6.45
CA VAL A 86 3.02 4.68 6.30
C VAL A 86 2.71 4.98 4.82
N GLY A 87 3.74 5.03 3.96
CA GLY A 87 3.57 5.28 2.53
C GLY A 87 3.22 4.04 1.69
N LEU A 88 3.22 2.85 2.28
CA LEU A 88 3.12 1.61 1.50
C LEU A 88 1.76 1.44 0.79
N PHE A 89 0.65 1.78 1.47
CA PHE A 89 -0.68 1.61 0.90
C PHE A 89 -0.97 2.56 -0.27
N THR A 90 -0.43 3.79 -0.22
CA THR A 90 -0.51 4.73 -1.33
C THR A 90 0.46 4.36 -2.46
N ALA A 91 1.63 3.79 -2.13
CA ALA A 91 2.56 3.28 -3.14
C ALA A 91 1.96 2.19 -4.03
N GLY A 92 1.03 1.38 -3.51
CA GLY A 92 0.28 0.44 -4.36
C GLY A 92 -0.59 1.16 -5.40
N LEU A 93 -1.29 2.22 -4.99
CA LEU A 93 -2.16 2.98 -5.87
C LEU A 93 -1.40 3.79 -6.91
N SER A 94 -0.20 4.27 -6.59
CA SER A 94 0.64 5.02 -7.53
C SER A 94 1.05 4.19 -8.75
N MET A 95 0.92 2.86 -8.72
CA MET A 95 1.10 1.99 -9.88
C MET A 95 -0.17 1.81 -10.73
N LEU A 96 -1.35 1.91 -10.13
CA LEU A 96 -2.64 1.76 -10.82
C LEU A 96 -3.04 3.06 -11.52
N TYR A 97 -2.93 4.20 -10.82
CA TYR A 97 -3.40 5.49 -11.33
C TYR A 97 -2.84 5.87 -12.70
N PRO A 98 -1.51 5.85 -12.95
CA PRO A 98 -0.96 6.22 -14.26
C PRO A 98 -1.57 5.42 -15.42
N ARG A 99 -1.90 4.15 -15.20
CA ARG A 99 -2.53 3.29 -16.22
C ARG A 99 -3.96 3.72 -16.53
N LEU A 100 -4.71 4.20 -15.55
CA LEU A 100 -6.02 4.79 -15.79
C LEU A 100 -5.92 6.03 -16.68
N TYR A 101 -4.92 6.89 -16.47
CA TYR A 101 -4.67 8.04 -17.33
C TYR A 101 -4.26 7.61 -18.75
N TYR A 102 -3.40 6.61 -18.88
CA TYR A 102 -3.01 6.06 -20.18
C TYR A 102 -4.19 5.45 -20.95
N THR A 103 -5.17 4.87 -20.24
CA THR A 103 -6.42 4.39 -20.85
C THR A 103 -7.19 5.53 -21.53
N THR A 104 -7.17 6.72 -20.94
CA THR A 104 -7.80 7.93 -21.53
C THR A 104 -6.94 8.66 -22.56
N GLY A 105 -5.76 8.13 -22.90
CA GLY A 105 -4.79 8.78 -23.79
C GLY A 105 -4.01 9.95 -23.14
N ASP A 106 -4.22 10.23 -21.85
CA ASP A 106 -3.52 11.32 -21.15
C ASP A 106 -2.19 10.82 -20.55
N THR A 107 -1.10 11.03 -21.27
CA THR A 107 0.26 10.75 -20.77
C THR A 107 0.89 11.94 -20.06
N SER A 108 0.36 13.14 -20.28
CA SER A 108 0.95 14.40 -19.81
C SER A 108 0.68 14.64 -18.32
N THR A 109 -0.55 14.38 -17.86
CA THR A 109 -0.92 14.58 -16.46
C THR A 109 -0.08 13.71 -15.52
N PRO A 110 0.09 12.40 -15.75
CA PRO A 110 0.96 11.58 -14.91
C PRO A 110 2.41 12.01 -14.91
N MET A 111 2.93 12.43 -16.07
CA MET A 111 4.30 12.90 -16.15
C MET A 111 4.48 14.19 -15.34
N LYS A 112 3.56 15.15 -15.44
CA LYS A 112 3.59 16.40 -14.66
C LYS A 112 3.50 16.15 -13.15
N ILE A 113 2.59 15.28 -12.72
CA ILE A 113 2.45 14.92 -11.29
C ILE A 113 3.71 14.22 -10.79
N ALA A 114 4.27 13.27 -11.55
CA ALA A 114 5.50 12.58 -11.19
C ALA A 114 6.69 13.55 -11.09
N SER A 115 6.88 14.42 -12.07
CA SER A 115 7.95 15.44 -12.07
C SER A 115 7.81 16.42 -10.91
N ALA A 116 6.61 16.95 -10.68
CA ALA A 116 6.34 17.83 -9.54
C ALA A 116 6.58 17.10 -8.21
N GLY A 117 6.21 15.82 -8.13
CA GLY A 117 6.48 14.95 -6.99
C GLY A 117 7.98 14.76 -6.72
N VAL A 118 8.81 14.59 -7.75
CA VAL A 118 10.27 14.49 -7.59
C VAL A 118 10.83 15.79 -7.01
N ILE A 119 10.45 16.94 -7.55
CA ILE A 119 10.88 18.25 -7.05
C ILE A 119 10.45 18.43 -5.59
N PHE A 120 9.18 18.14 -5.30
CA PHE A 120 8.64 18.21 -3.95
C PHE A 120 9.36 17.25 -2.99
N ASN A 121 9.70 16.05 -3.44
CA ASN A 121 10.45 15.08 -2.63
C ASN A 121 11.86 15.57 -2.32
N ILE A 122 12.57 16.15 -3.28
CA ILE A 122 13.91 16.72 -3.07
C ILE A 122 13.83 17.86 -2.04
N VAL A 123 12.84 18.75 -2.15
CA VAL A 123 12.63 19.83 -1.18
C VAL A 123 12.34 19.28 0.22
N LEU A 124 11.44 18.30 0.34
CA LEU A 124 11.16 17.66 1.63
C LEU A 124 12.36 16.88 2.16
N ASN A 125 13.13 16.20 1.31
CA ASN A 125 14.37 15.54 1.72
C ASN A 125 15.32 16.55 2.36
N TYR A 126 15.50 17.70 1.71
CA TYR A 126 16.36 18.75 2.25
C TYR A 126 15.84 19.26 3.60
N ILE A 127 14.55 19.60 3.69
CA ILE A 127 13.94 20.15 4.91
C ILE A 127 13.91 19.11 6.06
N LEU A 128 13.56 17.86 5.79
CA LEU A 128 13.45 16.86 6.85
C LEU A 128 14.82 16.33 7.28
N ALA A 129 15.77 16.18 6.36
CA ALA A 129 17.08 15.64 6.68
C ALA A 129 17.97 16.66 7.41
N PHE A 130 17.99 17.92 6.96
CA PHE A 130 18.93 18.92 7.48
C PHE A 130 18.35 19.74 8.66
N PRO A 131 17.37 20.67 8.49
CA PRO A 131 16.94 21.54 9.57
C PRO A 131 16.17 20.83 10.68
N LEU A 132 15.47 19.72 10.39
CA LEU A 132 14.86 18.89 11.45
C LEU A 132 15.82 17.85 12.05
N GLY A 133 17.02 17.67 11.50
CA GLY A 133 18.01 16.72 12.00
C GLY A 133 17.57 15.25 12.00
N LEU A 134 16.54 14.89 11.22
CA LEU A 134 15.99 13.53 11.18
C LEU A 134 16.86 12.57 10.36
N GLY A 135 17.85 13.09 9.61
CA GLY A 135 18.78 12.30 8.80
C GLY A 135 18.05 11.31 7.89
N ALA A 136 18.39 10.02 8.01
CA ALA A 136 17.81 8.94 7.22
C ALA A 136 16.28 8.76 7.42
N LEU A 137 15.76 9.08 8.61
CA LEU A 137 14.32 9.00 8.88
C LEU A 137 13.56 10.08 8.11
N GLY A 138 14.15 11.28 8.01
CA GLY A 138 13.61 12.37 7.22
C GLY A 138 13.43 12.00 5.75
N LEU A 139 14.38 11.25 5.19
CA LEU A 139 14.30 10.73 3.82
C LEU A 139 13.18 9.70 3.64
N ALA A 140 13.00 8.79 4.60
CA ALA A 140 11.94 7.78 4.51
C ALA A 140 10.53 8.41 4.60
N LEU A 141 10.37 9.41 5.47
CA LEU A 141 9.12 10.14 5.62
C LEU A 141 8.81 11.01 4.41
N SER A 142 9.81 11.73 3.87
CA SER A 142 9.62 12.57 2.69
C SER A 142 9.06 11.75 1.53
N THR A 143 9.64 10.57 1.24
CA THR A 143 9.19 9.68 0.17
C THR A 143 7.75 9.22 0.38
N SER A 144 7.43 8.82 1.62
CA SER A 144 6.07 8.39 1.97
C SER A 144 5.04 9.51 1.79
N ILE A 145 5.38 10.73 2.21
CA ILE A 145 4.54 11.93 2.05
C ILE A 145 4.36 12.27 0.57
N THR A 146 5.45 12.29 -0.21
CA THR A 146 5.38 12.57 -1.65
C THR A 146 4.50 11.57 -2.39
N ILE A 147 4.65 10.27 -2.11
CA ILE A 147 3.83 9.24 -2.76
C ILE A 147 2.35 9.44 -2.41
N CYS A 148 2.05 9.74 -1.15
CA CYS A 148 0.69 10.06 -0.71
C CYS A 148 0.11 11.25 -1.48
N LEU A 149 0.86 12.34 -1.58
CA LEU A 149 0.46 13.53 -2.33
C LEU A 149 0.24 13.23 -3.80
N ASN A 150 1.15 12.49 -4.45
CA ASN A 150 0.98 12.10 -5.85
C ASN A 150 -0.33 11.34 -6.06
N VAL A 151 -0.65 10.39 -5.19
CA VAL A 151 -1.91 9.63 -5.26
C VAL A 151 -3.13 10.51 -5.06
N ILE A 152 -3.07 11.49 -4.15
CA ILE A 152 -4.14 12.46 -3.95
C ILE A 152 -4.34 13.30 -5.22
N LEU A 153 -3.26 13.83 -5.79
CA LEU A 153 -3.32 14.60 -7.05
C LEU A 153 -3.86 13.75 -8.19
N TYR A 154 -3.41 12.50 -8.31
CA TYR A 154 -3.96 11.55 -9.28
C TYR A 154 -5.46 11.34 -9.10
N HIS A 155 -5.94 11.21 -7.86
CA HIS A 155 -7.36 11.06 -7.58
C HIS A 155 -8.18 12.31 -7.90
N VAL A 156 -7.62 13.50 -7.70
CA VAL A 156 -8.31 14.76 -7.98
C VAL A 156 -8.39 15.02 -9.48
N PHE A 157 -7.28 14.90 -10.21
CA PHE A 157 -7.20 15.23 -11.64
C PHE A 157 -7.82 14.20 -12.57
N ILE A 158 -8.13 12.99 -12.09
CA ILE A 158 -8.80 11.97 -12.90
C ILE A 158 -10.30 12.22 -13.00
N ARG A 159 -10.85 13.02 -12.07
CA ARG A 159 -12.27 13.42 -12.09
C ARG A 159 -12.54 14.23 -13.36
N GLY A 160 -13.37 13.68 -14.24
CA GLY A 160 -13.72 14.28 -15.53
C GLY A 160 -13.01 13.69 -16.74
N LYS A 161 -12.00 12.81 -16.56
CA LYS A 161 -11.33 12.12 -17.68
C LYS A 161 -11.98 10.80 -18.07
N ILE A 162 -12.56 10.10 -17.10
CA ILE A 162 -13.32 8.87 -17.32
C ILE A 162 -14.79 9.17 -17.03
N PRO A 163 -15.69 9.09 -18.03
CA PRO A 163 -17.12 9.25 -17.83
C PRO A 163 -17.66 8.29 -16.78
N HIS A 164 -18.50 8.80 -15.88
CA HIS A 164 -19.15 8.03 -14.81
C HIS A 164 -18.20 7.35 -13.80
N LEU A 165 -16.90 7.69 -13.76
CA LEU A 165 -15.96 7.07 -12.82
C LEU A 165 -16.40 7.29 -11.37
N THR A 166 -16.81 6.22 -10.70
CA THR A 166 -17.29 6.31 -9.32
C THR A 166 -16.37 5.50 -8.42
N LEU A 167 -15.55 6.20 -7.62
CA LEU A 167 -14.67 5.60 -6.62
C LEU A 167 -15.26 5.67 -5.20
N ARG A 168 -16.44 6.29 -5.03
CA ARG A 168 -17.15 6.37 -3.74
C ARG A 168 -17.42 4.98 -3.11
N PRO A 169 -17.82 3.94 -3.89
CA PRO A 169 -17.97 2.58 -3.37
C PRO A 169 -16.67 1.96 -2.84
N CYS A 170 -15.48 2.45 -3.25
CA CYS A 170 -14.20 1.95 -2.74
C CYS A 170 -13.92 2.38 -1.29
N LEU A 171 -14.61 3.40 -0.77
CA LEU A 171 -14.36 3.90 0.58
C LEU A 171 -14.79 2.88 1.65
N GLN A 172 -15.91 2.17 1.45
CA GLN A 172 -16.39 1.16 2.39
C GLN A 172 -15.40 -0.02 2.53
N PRO A 173 -14.96 -0.66 1.43
CA PRO A 173 -13.91 -1.70 1.46
C PRO A 173 -12.59 -1.20 2.05
N MET A 174 -12.20 0.04 1.74
CA MET A 174 -10.99 0.64 2.30
C MET A 174 -11.07 0.77 3.83
N ILE A 175 -12.20 1.28 4.37
CA ILE A 175 -12.43 1.37 5.83
C ILE A 175 -12.44 -0.03 6.46
N LYS A 176 -13.13 -1.01 5.86
CA LYS A 176 -13.13 -2.40 6.36
C LYS A 176 -11.72 -2.98 6.41
N SER A 177 -10.92 -2.73 5.37
CA SER A 177 -9.52 -3.17 5.31
C SER A 177 -8.67 -2.51 6.40
N PHE A 178 -8.87 -1.22 6.69
CA PHE A 178 -8.23 -0.53 7.80
C PHE A 178 -8.62 -1.14 9.15
N ILE A 179 -9.92 -1.38 9.40
CA ILE A 179 -10.39 -2.01 10.65
C ILE A 179 -9.79 -3.40 10.83
N ALA A 180 -9.85 -4.25 9.79
CA ALA A 180 -9.28 -5.58 9.82
C ALA A 180 -7.76 -5.56 10.05
N ALA A 181 -7.05 -4.61 9.42
CA ALA A 181 -5.62 -4.44 9.61
C ALA A 181 -5.29 -3.92 11.03
N THR A 182 -6.10 -3.03 11.60
CA THR A 182 -5.94 -2.60 13.00
C THR A 182 -6.12 -3.77 13.97
N ILE A 183 -7.15 -4.60 13.77
CA ILE A 183 -7.38 -5.80 14.61
C ILE A 183 -6.19 -6.77 14.48
N MET A 184 -5.77 -7.07 13.24
CA MET A 184 -4.57 -7.86 12.97
C MET A 184 -3.35 -7.28 13.70
N GLY A 185 -3.20 -5.96 13.66
CA GLY A 185 -2.11 -5.26 14.32
C GLY A 185 -2.13 -5.40 15.84
N ILE A 186 -3.30 -5.26 16.47
CA ILE A 186 -3.48 -5.46 17.91
C ILE A 186 -3.12 -6.92 18.28
N VAL A 187 -3.60 -7.89 17.52
CA VAL A 187 -3.27 -9.31 17.71
C VAL A 187 -1.75 -9.53 17.61
N THR A 188 -1.12 -9.01 16.55
CA THR A 188 0.32 -9.10 16.32
C THR A 188 1.11 -8.50 17.49
N TYR A 189 0.71 -7.33 17.97
CA TYR A 189 1.37 -6.63 19.07
C TYR A 189 1.21 -7.39 20.39
N SER A 190 0.01 -7.88 20.70
CA SER A 190 -0.27 -8.66 21.91
C SER A 190 0.53 -9.97 21.93
N LEU A 191 0.52 -10.75 20.84
CA LEU A 191 1.33 -11.96 20.73
C LEU A 191 2.83 -11.64 20.89
N TYR A 192 3.32 -10.59 20.25
CA TYR A 192 4.72 -10.18 20.38
C TYR A 192 5.09 -9.76 21.81
N ARG A 193 4.15 -9.19 22.59
CA ARG A 193 4.38 -8.80 23.98
C ARG A 193 4.44 -10.00 24.92
N PHE A 194 3.61 -11.02 24.70
CA PHE A 194 3.48 -12.18 25.60
C PHE A 194 4.52 -13.30 25.36
N LEU A 195 5.15 -13.38 24.18
CA LEU A 195 6.11 -14.44 23.84
C LEU A 195 7.55 -14.13 24.33
N PRO A 196 8.14 -14.93 25.23
CA PRO A 196 9.46 -14.67 25.83
C PRO A 196 10.66 -14.95 24.89
N MET A 197 10.51 -15.73 23.82
CA MET A 197 11.56 -16.05 22.84
C MET A 197 11.37 -15.24 21.54
N ARG A 198 11.79 -13.97 21.55
CA ARG A 198 11.35 -12.96 20.56
C ARG A 198 11.71 -13.23 19.09
N ASP A 199 12.85 -13.86 18.79
CA ASP A 199 13.34 -13.91 17.42
C ASP A 199 12.75 -15.09 16.61
N MET A 200 12.67 -16.30 17.18
CA MET A 200 12.20 -17.49 16.47
C MET A 200 10.70 -17.47 16.17
N TYR A 201 9.88 -16.83 17.02
CA TYR A 201 8.43 -16.75 16.86
C TYR A 201 7.96 -15.55 16.01
N THR A 202 8.85 -14.68 15.55
CA THR A 202 8.46 -13.52 14.71
C THR A 202 7.87 -13.98 13.37
N LEU A 203 8.46 -15.00 12.73
CA LEU A 203 7.91 -15.56 11.48
C LEU A 203 6.55 -16.24 11.72
N LEU A 204 6.43 -17.01 12.80
CA LEU A 204 5.17 -17.67 13.15
C LEU A 204 4.04 -16.65 13.42
N ASN A 205 4.38 -15.54 14.09
CA ASN A 205 3.44 -14.43 14.32
C ASN A 205 2.96 -13.79 13.01
N VAL A 206 3.84 -13.63 12.02
CA VAL A 206 3.45 -13.11 10.70
C VAL A 206 2.44 -14.04 10.03
N PHE A 207 2.67 -15.36 10.07
CA PHE A 207 1.72 -16.35 9.51
C PHE A 207 0.37 -16.35 10.24
N ILE A 208 0.37 -16.33 11.57
CA ILE A 208 -0.87 -16.28 12.37
C ILE A 208 -1.64 -14.99 12.07
N SER A 209 -0.93 -13.86 11.99
CA SER A 209 -1.56 -12.57 11.73
C SER A 209 -2.11 -12.48 10.31
N ALA A 210 -1.42 -13.06 9.32
CA ALA A 210 -1.91 -13.19 7.96
C ALA A 210 -3.18 -14.07 7.88
N ALA A 211 -3.21 -15.18 8.63
CA ALA A 211 -4.39 -16.04 8.73
C ALA A 211 -5.58 -15.33 9.38
N VAL A 212 -5.35 -14.60 10.48
CA VAL A 212 -6.38 -13.77 11.14
C VAL A 212 -6.92 -12.70 10.19
N TYR A 213 -6.05 -12.02 9.45
CA TYR A 213 -6.47 -11.02 8.47
C TYR A 213 -7.30 -11.63 7.34
N GLY A 214 -6.88 -12.78 6.81
CA GLY A 214 -7.64 -13.53 5.80
C GLY A 214 -9.03 -13.92 6.29
N LEU A 215 -9.12 -14.43 7.53
CA LEU A 215 -10.38 -14.82 8.15
C LEU A 215 -11.30 -13.61 8.38
N LEU A 216 -10.76 -12.48 8.85
CA LEU A 216 -11.52 -11.23 9.00
C LEU A 216 -12.02 -10.70 7.65
N MET A 217 -11.25 -10.81 6.58
CA MET A 217 -11.68 -10.41 5.24
C MET A 217 -12.87 -11.24 4.73
N ILE A 218 -12.89 -12.54 5.01
CA ILE A 218 -14.00 -13.43 4.68
C ILE A 218 -15.24 -13.07 5.51
N VAL A 219 -15.07 -12.91 6.83
CA VAL A 219 -16.17 -12.57 7.76
C VAL A 219 -16.79 -11.20 7.44
N MET A 220 -15.98 -10.19 7.09
CA MET A 220 -16.47 -8.85 6.75
C MET A 220 -17.10 -8.75 5.34
N ARG A 221 -17.20 -9.88 4.61
CA ARG A 221 -17.66 -9.97 3.22
C ARG A 221 -16.97 -8.92 2.35
N HIS A 222 -15.64 -8.88 2.40
CA HIS A 222 -14.89 -7.97 1.55
C HIS A 222 -15.16 -8.33 0.07
N PRO A 223 -15.40 -7.36 -0.83
CA PRO A 223 -15.72 -7.65 -2.24
C PRO A 223 -14.67 -8.54 -2.92
N VAL A 224 -13.41 -8.43 -2.50
CA VAL A 224 -12.31 -9.28 -2.96
C VAL A 224 -12.54 -10.77 -2.64
N ALA A 225 -13.03 -11.09 -1.44
CA ALA A 225 -13.31 -12.47 -1.05
C ALA A 225 -14.46 -13.08 -1.86
N GLY A 226 -15.47 -12.27 -2.22
CA GLY A 226 -16.59 -12.70 -3.05
C GLY A 226 -16.16 -13.08 -4.47
N GLU A 227 -15.19 -12.37 -5.06
CA GLU A 227 -14.73 -12.65 -6.42
C GLU A 227 -13.76 -13.85 -6.50
N LEU A 228 -12.98 -14.10 -5.43
CA LEU A 228 -12.18 -15.32 -5.30
C LEU A 228 -13.08 -16.57 -5.25
N ILE A 229 -14.14 -16.55 -4.43
CA ILE A 229 -15.07 -17.68 -4.29
C ILE A 229 -15.86 -17.91 -5.59
N ARG A 230 -16.16 -16.86 -6.36
CA ARG A 230 -16.91 -16.97 -7.63
C ARG A 230 -16.10 -17.44 -8.82
N ARG A 231 -14.76 -17.47 -8.73
CA ARG A 231 -13.86 -17.98 -9.78
C ARG A 231 -13.52 -19.46 -9.64
N GLU A 232 -13.87 -20.08 -8.50
CA GLU A 232 -13.64 -21.51 -8.22
C GLU A 232 -14.92 -22.37 -8.39
N ILE A 233 -16.03 -21.78 -8.83
CA ILE A 233 -17.29 -22.45 -9.20
C ILE A 233 -17.56 -22.18 -10.67
#